data_AF-A0A7V5K377-F1
#
_entry.id   AF-A0A7V5K377-F1
#
_cell.length_a   1.000
_cell.length_b   1.000
_cell.length_c   1.000
_cell.angle_alpha   90.00
_cell.angle_beta   90.00
_cell.angle_gamma   90.00
#
_symmetry.space_group_name_H-M   'P 1'
#
loop_
_entity.id
_entity.type
_entity.pdbx_description
1 polymer ?
#
loop_
_entity_poly.entity_id
_entity_poly.type
_entity_poly.pdbx_seq_one_letter_code
_entity_poly.pdbx_strand_id
1 'polypeptide(L)'
;DFLALDAANPAFTLDFYRSIRDGKGTARDGTDLAEACKACEHPVAEGADICICLIGEDIDKGLTLQGVTPKGKEALSKAGMDEAQRPDGREQALQALLRERTSFRDAWLKDMRDQTRDLEGLMDVLGNCINCYNCRVACPVCYCRECVFVTDTFQHDSEQYFRWAEKRGMLKLPTDTIFYHLTRMQHMSTLCVGCGQCTSVCPSHIPVSQLFRSVAEGSQRLFHYEPGRDVKEPLPLGVFYEKEFEEVAAGK
;
A
#
# COMPACT_ATOMS: atom_id res chain seq x y z
N ASP A 1 14.83 -4.10 10.65
CA ASP A 1 14.23 -4.36 11.97
C ASP A 1 14.41 -3.11 12.82
N PHE A 2 13.32 -2.44 13.20
CA PHE A 2 13.39 -1.20 13.97
C PHE A 2 13.98 -1.42 15.37
N LEU A 3 13.65 -2.53 16.04
CA LEU A 3 14.13 -2.78 17.41
C LEU A 3 15.64 -2.99 17.44
N ALA A 4 16.18 -3.65 16.41
CA ALA A 4 17.63 -3.78 16.24
C ALA A 4 18.31 -2.43 15.97
N LEU A 5 17.68 -1.55 15.17
CA LEU A 5 18.20 -0.20 14.90
C LEU A 5 18.20 0.67 16.16
N ASP A 6 17.09 0.65 16.92
CA ASP A 6 16.95 1.40 18.16
C ASP A 6 17.93 0.91 19.25
N ALA A 7 18.14 -0.41 19.35
CA ALA A 7 19.13 -0.98 20.25
C ALA A 7 20.57 -0.57 19.90
N ALA A 8 20.89 -0.44 18.60
CA ALA A 8 22.22 -0.02 18.14
C ALA A 8 22.43 1.50 18.28
N ASN A 9 21.38 2.29 18.08
CA ASN A 9 21.40 3.74 18.21
C ASN A 9 20.08 4.23 18.84
N PRO A 10 20.02 4.42 20.16
CA PRO A 10 18.81 4.89 20.84
C PRO A 10 18.35 6.29 20.41
N ALA A 11 19.25 7.07 19.78
CA ALA A 11 18.89 8.38 19.23
C ALA A 11 18.24 8.28 17.85
N PHE A 12 18.25 7.11 17.19
CA PHE A 12 17.85 6.90 15.80
C PHE A 12 16.52 7.55 15.45
N THR A 13 15.51 7.36 16.30
CA THR A 13 14.17 7.93 16.08
C THR A 13 14.18 9.46 16.10
N LEU A 14 14.80 10.08 17.12
CA LEU A 14 14.88 11.54 17.22
C LEU A 14 15.70 12.12 16.05
N ASP A 15 16.78 11.43 15.71
CA ASP A 15 17.69 11.76 14.63
C ASP A 15 17.04 11.67 13.25
N PHE A 16 16.14 10.72 13.05
CA PHE A 16 15.28 10.61 11.86
C PHE A 16 14.36 11.83 11.74
N TYR A 17 13.64 12.19 12.81
CA TYR A 17 12.75 13.36 12.78
C TYR A 17 13.50 14.69 12.62
N ARG A 18 14.68 14.84 13.25
CA ARG A 18 15.56 15.99 13.05
C ARG A 18 16.06 16.08 11.60
N SER A 19 16.40 14.95 10.99
CA SER A 19 16.80 14.88 9.57
C SER A 19 15.68 15.39 8.65
N ILE A 20 14.46 14.93 8.88
CA ILE A 20 13.28 15.38 8.12
C ILE A 20 13.02 16.87 8.34
N ARG A 21 13.03 17.34 9.60
CA ARG A 21 12.84 18.75 9.95
C ARG A 21 13.87 19.65 9.25
N ASP A 22 15.12 19.21 9.22
CA ASP A 22 16.24 19.95 8.62
C ASP A 22 16.30 19.81 7.08
N GLY A 23 15.34 19.11 6.46
CA GLY A 23 15.28 18.93 5.00
C GLY A 23 16.35 17.99 4.43
N LYS A 24 16.98 17.16 5.26
CA LYS A 24 18.03 16.19 4.85
C LYS A 24 17.46 14.87 4.30
N GLY A 25 16.14 14.71 4.34
CA GLY A 25 15.44 13.51 3.87
C GLY A 25 15.38 12.38 4.89
N THR A 26 14.95 11.21 4.43
CA THR A 26 14.63 10.04 5.27
C THR A 26 15.73 8.97 5.28
N ALA A 27 16.64 9.00 4.31
CA ALA A 27 17.74 8.05 4.19
C ALA A 27 18.80 8.30 5.26
N ARG A 28 19.14 7.28 6.05
CA ARG A 28 20.13 7.36 7.11
C ARG A 28 20.77 6.02 7.43
N ASP A 29 22.08 6.02 7.62
CA ASP A 29 22.86 4.84 8.05
C ASP A 29 22.61 3.59 7.19
N GLY A 30 22.46 3.77 5.87
CA GLY A 30 22.17 2.70 4.91
C GLY A 30 20.71 2.18 4.94
N THR A 31 19.84 2.84 5.70
CA THR A 31 18.40 2.53 5.79
C THR A 31 17.57 3.70 5.31
N ASP A 32 16.35 3.43 4.86
CA ASP A 32 15.42 4.46 4.40
C ASP A 32 13.97 3.97 4.58
N LEU A 33 13.00 4.86 4.40
CA LEU A 33 11.59 4.50 4.33
C LEU A 33 11.34 3.52 3.20
N ALA A 34 10.44 2.57 3.46
CA ALA A 34 9.88 1.73 2.42
C ALA A 34 9.26 2.60 1.31
N GLU A 35 9.40 2.17 0.05
CA GLU A 35 8.88 2.92 -1.10
C GLU A 35 7.39 3.22 -0.99
N ALA A 36 6.61 2.27 -0.46
CA ALA A 36 5.18 2.47 -0.16
C ALA A 36 4.93 3.66 0.78
N CYS A 37 5.79 3.88 1.78
CA CYS A 37 5.68 5.03 2.69
C CYS A 37 6.08 6.34 2.00
N LYS A 38 7.03 6.30 1.06
CA LYS A 38 7.40 7.43 0.21
C LYS A 38 6.30 7.78 -0.80
N ALA A 39 5.50 6.80 -1.21
CA ALA A 39 4.36 6.98 -2.11
C ALA A 39 3.02 7.25 -1.37
N CYS A 40 3.03 7.32 -0.03
CA CYS A 40 1.80 7.43 0.76
C CYS A 40 1.21 8.84 0.73
N GLU A 41 -0.03 8.95 0.27
CA GLU A 41 -0.78 10.20 0.13
C GLU A 41 -1.50 10.63 1.41
N HIS A 42 -1.55 9.75 2.42
CA HIS A 42 -2.19 10.00 3.72
C HIS A 42 -1.14 9.96 4.85
N PRO A 43 -0.19 10.92 4.89
CA PRO A 43 0.84 10.99 5.95
C PRO A 43 0.27 11.34 7.33
N VAL A 44 -1.00 11.71 7.42
CA VAL A 44 -1.71 12.09 8.65
C VAL A 44 -2.93 11.20 8.82
N ALA A 45 -3.15 10.71 10.03
CA ALA A 45 -4.29 9.86 10.37
C ALA A 45 -5.54 10.71 10.64
N GLU A 46 -6.33 11.00 9.61
CA GLU A 46 -7.53 11.84 9.74
C GLU A 46 -8.67 11.15 10.51
N GLY A 47 -8.72 9.82 10.50
CA GLY A 47 -9.74 9.03 11.20
C GLY A 47 -9.44 8.69 12.66
N ALA A 48 -8.32 9.17 13.21
CA ALA A 48 -7.93 8.87 14.59
C ALA A 48 -8.63 9.80 15.60
N ASP A 49 -8.95 9.31 16.80
CA ASP A 49 -9.51 10.16 17.87
C ASP A 49 -8.49 11.19 18.38
N ILE A 50 -7.23 10.78 18.54
CA ILE A 50 -6.10 11.60 19.00
C ILE A 50 -4.97 11.50 17.97
N CYS A 51 -4.42 12.64 17.58
CA CYS A 51 -3.25 12.74 16.72
C CYS A 51 -2.02 13.22 17.50
N ILE A 52 -0.91 12.51 17.35
CA ILE A 52 0.42 12.98 17.76
C ILE A 52 1.00 13.75 16.58
N CYS A 53 1.14 15.06 16.73
CA CYS A 53 1.63 15.93 15.69
C CYS A 53 3.16 15.92 15.68
N LEU A 54 3.74 15.44 14.58
CA LEU A 54 5.21 15.38 14.37
C LEU A 54 5.65 16.24 13.18
N ILE A 55 4.77 16.48 12.22
CA ILE A 55 5.04 17.26 11.01
C ILE A 55 4.97 18.75 11.34
N GLY A 56 6.05 19.47 11.02
CA GLY A 56 6.20 20.90 11.26
C GLY A 56 6.40 21.29 12.72
N GLU A 57 6.74 20.32 13.57
CA GLU A 57 7.02 20.50 15.00
C GLU A 57 8.52 20.58 15.28
N ASP A 58 8.88 21.28 16.35
CA ASP A 58 10.21 21.18 16.94
C ASP A 58 10.19 20.14 18.05
N ILE A 59 10.47 18.89 17.68
CA ILE A 59 10.42 17.74 18.60
C ILE A 59 11.39 17.86 19.79
N ASP A 60 12.38 18.76 19.72
CA ASP A 60 13.30 19.06 20.82
C ASP A 60 12.63 19.94 21.90
N LYS A 61 11.53 20.63 21.58
CA LYS A 61 10.75 21.46 22.51
C LYS A 61 9.51 20.74 23.05
N GLY A 62 8.96 19.80 22.30
CA GLY A 62 7.78 19.04 22.70
C GLY A 62 7.01 18.46 21.51
N LEU A 63 5.92 17.76 21.81
CA LEU A 63 5.01 17.20 20.83
C LEU A 63 3.60 17.71 21.10
N THR A 64 2.90 18.15 20.05
CA THR A 64 1.49 18.53 20.18
C THR A 64 0.60 17.30 20.09
N LEU A 65 -0.28 17.15 21.08
CA LEU A 65 -1.39 16.21 21.03
C LEU A 65 -2.65 16.94 20.62
N GLN A 66 -3.33 16.45 19.58
CA GLN A 66 -4.58 17.01 19.09
C GLN A 66 -5.73 16.02 19.28
N GLY A 67 -6.79 16.45 19.95
CA GLY A 67 -8.07 15.75 19.94
C GLY A 67 -8.81 16.05 18.64
N VAL A 68 -8.93 15.07 17.75
CA VAL A 68 -9.57 15.22 16.44
C VAL A 68 -11.09 15.06 16.57
N THR A 69 -11.53 14.08 17.36
CA THR A 69 -12.95 13.80 17.60
C THR A 69 -13.37 14.27 19.00
N PRO A 70 -14.69 14.38 19.28
CA PRO A 70 -15.16 14.66 20.64
C PRO A 70 -14.64 13.66 21.68
N LYS A 71 -14.53 12.37 21.31
CA LYS A 71 -13.97 11.32 22.17
C LYS A 71 -12.49 11.55 22.45
N GLY A 72 -11.72 11.93 21.43
CA GLY A 72 -10.31 12.25 21.60
C GLY A 72 -10.07 13.44 22.51
N LYS A 73 -10.87 14.51 22.36
CA LYS A 73 -10.83 15.69 23.25
C LYS A 73 -11.16 15.34 24.69
N GLU A 74 -12.21 14.54 24.90
CA GLU A 74 -12.58 14.05 26.23
C GLU A 74 -11.46 13.19 26.85
N ALA A 75 -10.85 12.31 26.06
CA ALA A 75 -9.75 11.45 26.51
C ALA A 75 -8.52 12.26 26.93
N LEU A 76 -8.13 13.30 26.16
CA LEU A 76 -7.02 14.19 26.51
C LEU A 76 -7.32 14.96 27.81
N SER A 77 -8.53 15.50 27.94
CA SER A 77 -8.96 16.21 29.15
C SER A 77 -8.91 15.30 30.39
N LYS A 78 -9.39 14.06 30.29
CA LYS A 78 -9.31 13.07 31.37
C LYS A 78 -7.89 12.65 31.71
N ALA A 79 -6.97 12.68 30.75
CA ALA A 79 -5.55 12.42 30.96
C ALA A 79 -4.80 13.61 31.57
N GLY A 80 -5.47 14.76 31.81
CA GLY A 80 -4.82 15.97 32.30
C GLY A 80 -3.87 16.59 31.28
N MET A 81 -4.10 16.35 29.99
CA MET A 81 -3.31 16.90 28.90
C MET A 81 -4.09 18.04 28.23
N ASP A 82 -3.51 19.24 28.22
CA ASP A 82 -4.10 20.38 27.54
C ASP A 82 -4.01 20.22 26.01
N GLU A 83 -5.05 20.65 25.30
CA GLU A 83 -5.04 20.72 23.84
C GLU A 83 -4.03 21.80 23.42
N ALA A 84 -2.87 21.40 22.91
CA ALA A 84 -1.84 22.34 22.48
C ALA A 84 -2.24 22.99 21.14
N GLN A 85 -1.87 24.27 20.97
CA GLN A 85 -2.07 24.97 19.69
C GLN A 85 -1.27 24.29 18.59
N ARG A 86 -1.89 24.16 17.40
CA ARG A 86 -1.21 23.66 16.21
C ARG A 86 -0.01 24.57 15.88
N PRO A 87 1.16 24.02 15.50
CA PRO A 87 2.30 24.83 15.07
C PRO A 87 2.01 25.60 13.80
N ASP A 88 2.50 26.83 13.73
CA ASP A 88 2.36 27.68 12.55
C ASP A 88 2.98 27.06 11.28
N GLY A 89 4.09 26.32 11.43
CA GLY A 89 4.81 25.68 10.31
C GLY A 89 4.20 24.37 9.80
N ARG A 90 3.19 23.82 10.49
CA ARG A 90 2.66 22.48 10.21
C ARG A 90 2.04 22.37 8.82
N GLU A 91 1.18 23.32 8.45
CA GLU A 91 0.46 23.25 7.17
C GLU A 91 1.43 23.33 6.00
N GLN A 92 2.40 24.25 6.07
CA GLN A 92 3.44 24.37 5.05
C GLN A 92 4.29 23.10 4.93
N ALA A 93 4.68 22.49 6.06
CA ALA A 93 5.44 21.25 6.09
C ALA A 93 4.63 20.07 5.53
N LEU A 94 3.33 19.99 5.84
CA LEU A 94 2.43 18.95 5.33
C LEU A 94 2.25 19.08 3.82
N GLN A 95 2.01 20.29 3.30
CA GLN A 95 1.89 20.53 1.86
C GLN A 95 3.20 20.26 1.10
N ALA A 96 4.36 20.54 1.71
CA ALA A 96 5.65 20.15 1.14
C ALA A 96 5.79 18.63 1.06
N LEU A 97 5.50 17.92 2.16
CA LEU A 97 5.57 16.46 2.22
C LEU A 97 4.61 15.79 1.24
N LEU A 98 3.37 16.26 1.16
CA LEU A 98 2.37 15.73 0.22
C LEU A 98 2.84 15.89 -1.23
N ARG A 99 3.34 17.07 -1.61
CA ARG A 99 3.87 17.29 -2.97
C ARG A 99 5.04 16.36 -3.30
N GLU A 100 5.96 16.17 -2.36
CA GLU A 100 7.09 15.24 -2.53
C GLU A 100 6.59 13.81 -2.73
N ARG A 101 5.70 13.32 -1.86
CA ARG A 101 5.18 11.96 -1.92
C ARG A 101 4.30 11.69 -3.12
N THR A 102 3.46 12.64 -3.52
CA THR A 102 2.66 12.55 -4.74
C THR A 102 3.56 12.49 -5.97
N SER A 103 4.58 13.35 -6.05
CA SER A 103 5.55 13.31 -7.15
C SER A 103 6.30 11.97 -7.21
N PHE A 104 6.74 11.44 -6.06
CA PHE A 104 7.38 10.14 -5.99
C PHE A 104 6.43 9.03 -6.44
N ARG A 105 5.20 9.01 -5.91
CA ARG A 105 4.15 8.05 -6.26
C ARG A 105 3.88 8.05 -7.76
N ASP A 106 3.70 9.21 -8.37
CA ASP A 106 3.34 9.31 -9.79
C ASP A 106 4.44 8.72 -10.68
N ALA A 107 5.71 9.02 -10.37
CA ALA A 107 6.85 8.43 -11.05
C ALA A 107 6.94 6.91 -10.81
N TRP A 108 6.79 6.48 -9.55
CA TRP A 108 6.83 5.08 -9.14
C TRP A 108 5.73 4.24 -9.80
N LEU A 109 4.50 4.75 -9.91
CA LEU A 109 3.41 4.05 -10.60
C LEU A 109 3.57 4.09 -12.13
N LYS A 110 4.09 5.20 -12.68
CA LYS A 110 4.38 5.29 -14.12
C LYS A 110 5.42 4.26 -14.53
N ASP A 111 6.52 4.15 -13.80
CA ASP A 111 7.58 3.16 -14.05
C ASP A 111 7.03 1.74 -14.12
N MET A 112 6.19 1.35 -13.15
CA MET A 112 5.55 0.04 -13.16
C MET A 112 4.60 -0.17 -14.34
N ARG A 113 3.80 0.85 -14.69
CA ARG A 113 2.93 0.77 -15.88
C ARG A 113 3.72 0.61 -17.18
N ASP A 114 4.85 1.29 -17.29
CA ASP A 114 5.72 1.18 -18.45
C ASP A 114 6.35 -0.23 -18.53
N GLN A 115 6.77 -0.79 -17.39
CA GLN A 115 7.31 -2.15 -17.29
C GLN A 115 6.26 -3.24 -17.55
N THR A 116 5.00 -3.04 -17.17
CA THR A 116 3.92 -4.04 -17.33
C THR A 116 2.88 -3.63 -18.36
N ARG A 117 3.30 -2.92 -19.41
CA ARG A 117 2.41 -2.44 -20.49
C ARG A 117 1.80 -3.58 -21.31
N ASP A 118 2.47 -4.73 -21.32
CA ASP A 118 2.11 -5.94 -22.07
C ASP A 118 2.29 -7.18 -21.18
N LEU A 119 1.86 -8.33 -21.69
CA LEU A 119 1.89 -9.59 -20.94
C LEU A 119 3.33 -10.06 -20.67
N GLU A 120 4.26 -9.79 -21.57
CA GLU A 120 5.67 -10.16 -21.42
C GLU A 120 6.32 -9.42 -20.25
N GLY A 121 6.16 -8.09 -20.20
CA GLY A 121 6.66 -7.29 -19.09
C GLY A 121 6.03 -7.65 -17.75
N LEU A 122 4.73 -7.98 -17.73
CA LEU A 122 4.08 -8.51 -16.53
C LEU A 122 4.68 -9.87 -16.10
N MET A 123 4.98 -10.74 -17.06
CA MET A 123 5.61 -12.04 -16.80
C MET A 123 7.03 -11.87 -16.26
N ASP A 124 7.78 -10.89 -16.72
CA ASP A 124 9.13 -10.58 -16.25
C ASP A 124 9.12 -10.12 -14.79
N VAL A 125 8.25 -9.15 -14.45
CA VAL A 125 8.09 -8.65 -13.06
C VAL A 125 7.71 -9.77 -12.10
N LEU A 126 6.88 -10.72 -12.54
CA LEU A 126 6.38 -11.82 -11.71
C LEU A 126 7.18 -13.12 -11.87
N GLY A 127 8.24 -13.13 -12.68
CA GLY A 127 8.97 -14.33 -13.08
C GLY A 127 9.54 -15.10 -11.89
N ASN A 128 10.08 -14.37 -10.92
CA ASN A 128 10.69 -14.91 -9.70
C ASN A 128 9.69 -15.30 -8.60
N CYS A 129 8.37 -15.17 -8.85
CA CYS A 129 7.37 -15.56 -7.86
C CYS A 129 7.37 -17.08 -7.70
N ILE A 130 7.49 -17.51 -6.43
CA ILE A 130 7.49 -18.90 -6.00
C ILE A 130 6.14 -19.35 -5.41
N ASN A 131 5.06 -18.60 -5.66
CA ASN A 131 3.71 -18.82 -5.14
C ASN A 131 3.65 -19.16 -3.63
N CYS A 132 4.47 -18.52 -2.78
CA CYS A 132 4.44 -18.76 -1.32
C CYS A 132 3.22 -18.18 -0.61
N TYR A 133 2.45 -17.33 -1.31
CA TYR A 133 1.23 -16.67 -0.82
C TYR A 133 1.40 -15.74 0.40
N ASN A 134 2.61 -15.45 0.87
CA ASN A 134 2.84 -14.48 1.96
C ASN A 134 2.19 -13.12 1.69
N CYS A 135 2.29 -12.65 0.44
CA CYS A 135 1.70 -11.38 0.02
C CYS A 135 0.17 -11.36 0.08
N ARG A 136 -0.50 -12.53 0.13
CA ARG A 136 -1.94 -12.66 0.44
C ARG A 136 -2.15 -12.52 1.94
N VAL A 137 -1.42 -13.30 2.74
CA VAL A 137 -1.59 -13.36 4.21
C VAL A 137 -1.35 -11.98 4.85
N ALA A 138 -0.35 -11.24 4.38
CA ALA A 138 -0.03 -9.91 4.89
C ALA A 138 -0.99 -8.80 4.41
N CYS A 139 -1.89 -9.07 3.47
CA CYS A 139 -2.77 -8.05 2.89
C CYS A 139 -4.02 -7.87 3.76
N PRO A 140 -4.20 -6.72 4.45
CA PRO A 140 -5.29 -6.54 5.41
C PRO A 140 -6.68 -6.52 4.75
N VAL A 141 -6.74 -6.20 3.47
CA VAL A 141 -7.99 -6.14 2.68
C VAL A 141 -8.27 -7.42 1.89
N CYS A 142 -7.44 -8.46 2.02
CA CYS A 142 -7.72 -9.78 1.44
C CYS A 142 -8.57 -10.60 2.41
N TYR A 143 -9.90 -10.42 2.35
CA TYR A 143 -10.84 -10.97 3.34
C TYR A 143 -11.41 -12.36 3.00
N CYS A 144 -11.07 -12.94 1.85
CA CYS A 144 -11.55 -14.28 1.47
C CYS A 144 -11.10 -15.32 2.51
N ARG A 145 -12.06 -16.04 3.10
CA ARG A 145 -11.80 -17.10 4.08
C ARG A 145 -10.90 -18.20 3.50
N GLU A 146 -11.20 -18.61 2.27
CA GLU A 146 -10.43 -19.57 1.51
C GLU A 146 -10.06 -18.97 0.15
N CYS A 147 -8.84 -19.24 -0.32
CA CYS A 147 -8.38 -18.79 -1.62
C CYS A 147 -8.39 -19.97 -2.59
N VAL A 148 -8.98 -19.79 -3.77
CA VAL A 148 -9.04 -20.85 -4.77
C VAL A 148 -7.66 -21.42 -5.14
N PHE A 149 -6.59 -20.62 -5.06
CA PHE A 149 -5.22 -21.06 -5.34
C PHE A 149 -4.60 -21.95 -4.25
N VAL A 150 -5.27 -22.13 -3.12
CA VAL A 150 -4.88 -23.11 -2.08
C VAL A 150 -5.84 -24.30 -2.00
N THR A 151 -6.79 -24.40 -2.93
CA THR A 151 -7.70 -25.56 -3.04
C THR A 151 -7.27 -26.49 -4.16
N ASP A 152 -7.96 -27.62 -4.28
CA ASP A 152 -7.70 -28.64 -5.31
C ASP A 152 -7.97 -28.14 -6.74
N THR A 153 -8.62 -26.98 -6.91
CA THR A 153 -8.87 -26.38 -8.23
C THR A 153 -7.59 -26.09 -9.01
N PHE A 154 -6.49 -25.77 -8.33
CA PHE A 154 -5.18 -25.50 -8.93
C PHE A 154 -4.16 -26.60 -8.66
N GLN A 155 -4.61 -27.75 -8.14
CA GLN A 155 -3.79 -28.95 -8.08
C GLN A 155 -3.99 -29.73 -9.38
N HIS A 156 -2.92 -29.81 -10.17
CA HIS A 156 -2.95 -30.53 -11.45
C HIS A 156 -2.29 -31.90 -11.29
N ASP A 157 -2.81 -32.91 -11.99
CA ASP A 157 -2.19 -34.24 -12.01
C ASP A 157 -0.84 -34.22 -12.73
N SER A 158 0.04 -35.16 -12.36
CA SER A 158 1.38 -35.30 -12.96
C SER A 158 1.36 -35.34 -14.49
N GLU A 159 0.41 -36.08 -15.07
CA GLU A 159 0.23 -36.18 -16.53
C GLU A 159 -0.05 -34.82 -17.18
N GLN A 160 -0.79 -33.94 -16.51
CA GLN A 160 -1.09 -32.61 -17.04
C GLN A 160 0.16 -31.74 -17.11
N TYR A 161 1.02 -31.81 -16.09
CA TYR A 161 2.32 -31.14 -16.12
C TYR A 161 3.21 -31.67 -17.25
N PHE A 162 3.27 -32.99 -17.46
CA PHE A 162 4.02 -33.57 -18.58
C PHE A 162 3.48 -33.12 -19.95
N ARG A 163 2.15 -33.13 -20.15
CA ARG A 163 1.54 -32.64 -21.40
C ARG A 163 1.85 -31.17 -21.66
N TRP A 164 1.86 -30.33 -20.63
CA TRP A 164 2.24 -28.92 -20.79
C TRP A 164 3.72 -28.73 -21.10
N ALA A 165 4.59 -29.48 -20.43
CA ALA A 165 6.03 -29.44 -20.68
C ALA A 165 6.37 -29.91 -22.10
N GLU A 166 5.75 -31.01 -22.57
CA GLU A 166 5.92 -31.51 -23.94
C GLU A 166 5.45 -30.49 -24.98
N LYS A 167 4.28 -29.87 -24.77
CA LYS A 167 3.71 -28.87 -25.68
C LYS A 167 4.54 -27.59 -25.74
N ARG A 168 5.10 -27.14 -24.61
CA ARG A 168 5.79 -25.83 -24.50
C ARG A 168 7.32 -25.94 -24.56
N GLY A 169 7.87 -27.15 -24.51
CA GLY A 169 9.31 -27.42 -24.41
C GLY A 169 9.93 -27.06 -23.04
N MET A 170 9.25 -26.24 -22.24
CA MET A 170 9.63 -25.88 -20.88
C MET A 170 8.39 -25.55 -20.05
N LEU A 171 8.49 -25.70 -18.73
CA LEU A 171 7.40 -25.40 -17.80
C LEU A 171 7.95 -24.67 -16.57
N LYS A 172 7.48 -23.45 -16.33
CA LYS A 172 7.74 -22.74 -15.08
C LYS A 172 7.01 -23.44 -13.93
N LEU A 173 7.72 -23.71 -12.84
CA LEU A 173 7.14 -24.14 -11.57
C LEU A 173 7.41 -23.08 -10.48
N PRO A 174 6.45 -22.83 -9.56
CA PRO A 174 5.06 -23.32 -9.59
C PRO A 174 4.25 -22.73 -10.76
N THR A 175 3.20 -23.46 -11.19
CA THR A 175 2.30 -23.01 -12.27
C THR A 175 1.38 -21.89 -11.78
N ASP A 176 0.60 -21.31 -12.71
CA ASP A 176 -0.51 -20.39 -12.40
C ASP A 176 -0.12 -19.06 -11.71
N THR A 177 1.17 -18.75 -11.60
CA THR A 177 1.67 -17.47 -11.03
C THR A 177 0.93 -16.26 -11.60
N ILE A 178 0.84 -16.17 -12.93
CA ILE A 178 0.20 -15.03 -13.60
C ILE A 178 -1.29 -14.98 -13.26
N PHE A 179 -1.96 -16.13 -13.28
CA PHE A 179 -3.38 -16.19 -12.94
C PHE A 179 -3.61 -15.76 -11.48
N TYR A 180 -2.78 -16.23 -10.54
CA TYR A 180 -2.80 -15.79 -9.14
C TYR A 180 -2.70 -14.27 -9.00
N HIS A 181 -1.73 -13.64 -9.66
CA HIS A 181 -1.54 -12.20 -9.57
C HIS A 181 -2.66 -11.42 -10.28
N LEU A 182 -3.15 -11.87 -11.44
CA LEU A 182 -4.29 -11.25 -12.13
C LEU A 182 -5.57 -11.29 -11.28
N THR A 183 -5.91 -12.45 -10.70
CA THR A 183 -7.07 -12.58 -9.80
C THR A 183 -6.94 -11.63 -8.61
N ARG A 184 -5.77 -11.54 -8.01
CA ARG A 184 -5.56 -10.64 -6.87
C ARG A 184 -5.58 -9.17 -7.26
N MET A 185 -4.99 -8.79 -8.39
CA MET A 185 -5.09 -7.42 -8.91
C MET A 185 -6.56 -7.03 -9.12
N GLN A 186 -7.36 -7.92 -9.71
CA GLN A 186 -8.79 -7.70 -9.87
C GLN A 186 -9.50 -7.49 -8.53
N HIS A 187 -9.31 -8.40 -7.57
CA HIS A 187 -9.97 -8.31 -6.26
C HIS A 187 -9.56 -7.07 -5.47
N MET A 188 -8.31 -6.62 -5.60
CA MET A 188 -7.77 -5.47 -4.85
C MET A 188 -7.89 -4.14 -5.60
N SER A 189 -8.36 -4.15 -6.83
CA SER A 189 -8.39 -2.98 -7.74
C SER A 189 -9.10 -1.77 -7.14
N THR A 190 -10.15 -1.98 -6.33
CA THR A 190 -10.87 -0.88 -5.65
C THR A 190 -10.52 -0.75 -4.17
N LEU A 191 -9.67 -1.62 -3.61
CA LEU A 191 -9.39 -1.70 -2.17
C LEU A 191 -7.93 -1.40 -1.80
N CYS A 192 -7.02 -1.45 -2.77
CA CYS A 192 -5.59 -1.27 -2.53
C CYS A 192 -5.27 0.20 -2.15
N VAL A 193 -4.80 0.40 -0.93
CA VAL A 193 -4.29 1.69 -0.43
C VAL A 193 -2.77 1.84 -0.58
N GLY A 194 -2.08 0.86 -1.20
CA GLY A 194 -0.64 0.92 -1.41
C GLY A 194 0.20 0.79 -0.13
N CYS A 195 -0.28 0.11 0.92
CA CYS A 195 0.40 0.01 2.22
C CYS A 195 1.75 -0.74 2.25
N GLY A 196 2.16 -1.37 1.14
CA GLY A 196 3.47 -2.02 1.03
C GLY A 196 3.62 -3.39 1.69
N GLN A 197 2.65 -3.85 2.49
CA GLN A 197 2.77 -5.11 3.26
C GLN A 197 2.98 -6.34 2.38
N CYS A 198 2.39 -6.38 1.19
CA CYS A 198 2.58 -7.49 0.25
C CYS A 198 4.01 -7.55 -0.32
N THR A 199 4.68 -6.40 -0.48
CA THR A 199 6.08 -6.31 -0.95
C THR A 199 7.04 -6.63 0.19
N SER A 200 6.80 -6.13 1.40
CA SER A 200 7.71 -6.31 2.54
C SER A 200 7.89 -7.77 2.95
N VAL A 201 6.88 -8.62 2.70
CA VAL A 201 6.90 -10.06 3.02
C VAL A 201 7.30 -10.95 1.83
N CYS A 202 7.62 -10.37 0.68
CA CYS A 202 7.96 -11.13 -0.51
C CYS A 202 9.43 -11.60 -0.44
N PRO A 203 9.70 -12.93 -0.34
CA PRO A 203 11.07 -13.43 -0.30
C PRO A 203 11.81 -13.27 -1.65
N SER A 204 11.06 -13.09 -2.75
CA SER A 204 11.60 -12.86 -4.09
C SER A 204 11.74 -11.37 -4.44
N HIS A 205 11.49 -10.46 -3.48
CA HIS A 205 11.58 -9.01 -3.67
C HIS A 205 10.72 -8.45 -4.82
N ILE A 206 9.57 -9.07 -5.09
CA ILE A 206 8.63 -8.60 -6.11
C ILE A 206 7.92 -7.34 -5.59
N PRO A 207 7.84 -6.24 -6.37
CA PRO A 207 7.18 -5.00 -5.96
C PRO A 207 5.65 -5.10 -6.07
N VAL A 208 5.05 -6.07 -5.37
CA VAL A 208 3.62 -6.39 -5.45
C VAL A 208 2.74 -5.18 -5.15
N SER A 209 3.12 -4.35 -4.18
CA SER A 209 2.40 -3.13 -3.83
C SER A 209 2.41 -2.09 -4.93
N GLN A 210 3.54 -1.93 -5.64
CA GLN A 210 3.68 -1.01 -6.77
C GLN A 210 2.79 -1.47 -7.92
N LEU A 211 2.88 -2.75 -8.28
CA LEU A 211 2.07 -3.38 -9.31
C LEU A 211 0.58 -3.21 -9.01
N PHE A 212 0.14 -3.60 -7.81
CA PHE A 212 -1.28 -3.57 -7.45
C PHE A 212 -1.80 -2.14 -7.32
N ARG A 213 -1.00 -1.20 -6.78
CA ARG A 213 -1.38 0.20 -6.70
C ARG A 213 -1.49 0.84 -8.09
N SER A 214 -0.62 0.46 -9.03
CA SER A 214 -0.62 1.01 -10.40
C SER A 214 -1.90 0.67 -11.18
N VAL A 215 -2.46 -0.53 -10.94
CA VAL A 215 -3.75 -0.96 -11.49
C VAL A 215 -4.90 -0.34 -10.69
N ALA A 216 -4.81 -0.37 -9.36
CA ALA A 216 -5.86 0.11 -8.49
C ALA A 216 -6.15 1.61 -8.63
N GLU A 217 -5.14 2.44 -8.88
CA GLU A 217 -5.33 3.87 -9.17
C GLU A 217 -6.30 4.08 -10.34
N GLY A 218 -6.17 3.29 -11.41
CA GLY A 218 -7.06 3.35 -12.56
C GLY A 218 -8.50 3.00 -12.21
N SER A 219 -8.70 1.86 -11.54
CA SER A 219 -10.03 1.41 -11.13
C SER A 219 -10.69 2.34 -10.12
N GLN A 220 -9.97 2.78 -9.09
CA GLN A 220 -10.47 3.73 -8.08
C GLN A 220 -10.92 5.05 -8.72
N ARG A 221 -10.14 5.57 -9.69
CA ARG A 221 -10.52 6.76 -10.44
C ARG A 221 -11.79 6.56 -11.27
N LEU A 222 -11.93 5.41 -11.93
CA LEU A 222 -13.11 5.09 -12.74
C LEU A 222 -14.38 5.02 -11.88
N PHE A 223 -14.32 4.38 -10.72
CA PHE A 223 -15.45 4.28 -9.79
C PHE A 223 -15.62 5.51 -8.88
N HIS A 224 -14.78 6.55 -9.04
CA HIS A 224 -14.71 7.70 -8.13
C HIS A 224 -14.62 7.30 -6.64
N TYR A 225 -13.95 6.18 -6.37
CA TYR A 225 -13.93 5.53 -5.06
C TYR A 225 -12.56 5.66 -4.39
N GLU A 226 -12.55 6.08 -3.13
CA GLU A 226 -11.34 6.15 -2.31
C GLU A 226 -11.45 5.11 -1.18
N PRO A 227 -10.57 4.11 -1.13
CA PRO A 227 -10.69 3.05 -0.14
C PRO A 227 -10.58 3.59 1.29
N GLY A 228 -11.64 3.38 2.09
CA GLY A 228 -11.65 3.71 3.51
C GLY A 228 -12.01 5.16 3.87
N ARG A 229 -12.41 6.01 2.90
CA ARG A 229 -12.82 7.40 3.21
C ARG A 229 -14.11 7.49 4.04
N ASP A 230 -15.05 6.57 3.83
CA ASP A 230 -16.28 6.46 4.61
C ASP A 230 -16.66 4.98 4.77
N VAL A 231 -16.86 4.55 6.02
CA VAL A 231 -17.27 3.17 6.37
C VAL A 231 -18.70 2.85 5.93
N LYS A 232 -19.51 3.87 5.64
CA LYS A 232 -20.89 3.72 5.15
C LYS A 232 -20.96 3.68 3.63
N GLU A 233 -19.91 4.08 2.94
CA GLU A 233 -19.87 4.02 1.49
C GLU A 233 -19.73 2.56 1.02
N PRO A 234 -20.64 2.06 0.16
CA PRO A 234 -20.55 0.69 -0.33
C PRO A 234 -19.30 0.49 -1.18
N LEU A 235 -18.77 -0.73 -1.15
CA LEU A 235 -17.68 -1.14 -2.05
C LEU A 235 -18.22 -1.22 -3.49
N PRO A 236 -17.53 -0.67 -4.51
CA PRO A 236 -18.06 -0.63 -5.89
C PRO A 236 -18.46 -2.00 -6.44
N LEU A 237 -17.69 -3.06 -6.17
CA LEU A 237 -17.99 -4.43 -6.63
C LEU A 237 -18.95 -5.20 -5.70
N GLY A 238 -19.44 -4.57 -4.64
CA GLY A 238 -20.40 -5.13 -3.69
C GLY A 238 -21.83 -4.64 -3.89
N VAL A 239 -22.05 -3.74 -4.85
CA VAL A 239 -23.35 -3.16 -5.19
C VAL A 239 -23.60 -3.22 -6.69
N PHE A 240 -24.84 -3.01 -7.09
CA PHE A 240 -25.26 -2.98 -8.48
C PHE A 240 -25.94 -1.65 -8.78
N TYR A 241 -25.52 -1.02 -9.87
CA TYR A 241 -26.13 0.19 -10.41
C TYR A 241 -26.58 -0.09 -11.85
N GLU A 242 -27.85 0.20 -12.15
CA GLU A 242 -28.44 -0.12 -13.48
C GLU A 242 -27.72 0.60 -14.63
N LYS A 243 -27.21 1.81 -14.39
CA LYS A 243 -26.57 2.68 -15.39
C LYS A 243 -25.11 2.94 -15.05
N GLU A 244 -24.31 1.89 -14.89
CA GLU A 244 -22.87 1.96 -14.61
C GLU A 244 -22.07 1.49 -15.82
N PHE A 245 -21.11 2.31 -16.27
CA PHE A 245 -20.25 2.07 -17.44
C PHE A 245 -21.02 1.60 -18.70
N GLU A 246 -22.13 2.26 -19.03
CA GLU A 246 -22.91 1.95 -20.25
C GLU A 246 -22.04 2.00 -21.51
N GLU A 247 -21.04 2.89 -21.57
CA GLU A 247 -20.08 2.99 -22.67
C GLU A 247 -19.17 1.77 -22.86
N VAL A 248 -19.02 0.93 -21.83
CA VAL A 248 -18.26 -0.33 -21.86
C VAL A 248 -19.19 -1.52 -22.02
N ALA A 249 -20.35 -1.50 -21.35
CA ALA A 249 -21.31 -2.60 -21.32
C ALA A 249 -22.22 -2.65 -22.57
N ALA A 250 -22.63 -1.49 -23.09
CA ALA A 250 -23.28 -1.37 -24.38
C ALA A 250 -22.20 -1.33 -25.45
N GLY A 251 -21.64 -2.51 -25.77
CA GLY A 251 -20.72 -2.67 -26.88
C GLY A 251 -21.25 -1.95 -28.13
N LYS A 252 -20.39 -1.18 -28.79
CA LYS A 252 -20.67 -0.67 -30.14
C LYS A 252 -20.88 -1.81 -31.12
#